data_AF-A0A535VFK7-F1
#
_entry.id   AF-A0A535VFK7-F1
#
_cell.length_a   1.000
_cell.length_b   1.000
_cell.length_c   1.000
_cell.angle_alpha   90.00
_cell.angle_beta   90.00
_cell.angle_gamma   90.00
#
_symmetry.space_group_name_H-M   'P 1'
#
loop_
_entity.id
_entity.type
_entity.pdbx_description
1 polymer ?
#
loop_
_entity_poly.entity_id
_entity_poly.type
_entity_poly.pdbx_seq_one_letter_code
_entity_poly.pdbx_strand_id
1 'polypeptide(L)'
;MFPLERGNVSINWKKPFDISIAYAQVQGRWVTCRSPYTVLSGHTEKELLLATSDLRQRAKRDRVRADLSAERLAAHMSKTGVHEELLRQRWRDLEGKKVLSIIAGQSGHSQTLGGVVPLLSTEVEAAATAAKLAALSHELRNEVVKSSGRVKK
;
A
#
# COMPACT_ATOMS: atom_id res chain seq x y z
N MET A 1 16.86 -42.36 -10.97
CA MET A 1 16.34 -42.30 -12.36
C MET A 1 14.84 -42.55 -12.27
N PHE A 2 14.02 -41.49 -12.25
CA PHE A 2 12.57 -41.60 -12.18
C PHE A 2 11.97 -41.24 -13.54
N PRO A 3 11.12 -42.09 -14.14
CA PRO A 3 10.61 -41.89 -15.48
C PRO A 3 9.50 -40.84 -15.46
N LEU A 4 9.67 -39.78 -16.26
CA LEU A 4 8.65 -38.77 -16.51
C LEU A 4 7.86 -39.22 -17.73
N GLU A 5 6.67 -39.78 -17.50
CA GLU A 5 5.70 -39.95 -18.57
C GLU A 5 5.23 -38.59 -19.10
N ARG A 6 5.20 -38.48 -20.42
CA ARG A 6 4.88 -37.27 -21.18
C ARG A 6 3.38 -36.96 -21.10
N GLY A 7 2.95 -36.43 -19.97
CA GLY A 7 1.73 -35.64 -19.88
C GLY A 7 2.06 -34.18 -20.21
N ASN A 8 1.28 -33.56 -21.09
CA ASN A 8 1.41 -32.15 -21.46
C ASN A 8 1.05 -31.28 -20.24
N VAL A 9 1.98 -31.14 -19.30
CA VAL A 9 1.81 -30.34 -18.09
C VAL A 9 2.23 -28.92 -18.45
N SER A 10 1.26 -28.01 -18.51
CA SER A 10 1.52 -26.58 -18.50
C SER A 10 2.31 -26.28 -17.22
N ILE A 11 3.63 -26.11 -17.35
CA ILE A 11 4.51 -25.83 -16.22
C ILE A 11 4.20 -24.40 -15.78
N ASN A 12 3.19 -24.24 -14.94
CA ASN A 12 3.03 -23.03 -14.14
C ASN A 12 4.20 -23.03 -13.16
N TRP A 13 5.23 -22.25 -13.49
CA TRP A 13 6.43 -22.04 -12.67
C TRP A 13 6.00 -21.41 -11.33
N LYS A 14 5.61 -22.25 -10.37
CA LYS A 14 5.27 -21.79 -9.02
C LYS A 14 6.52 -21.16 -8.43
N LYS A 15 6.35 -19.91 -8.00
CA LYS A 15 7.42 -18.94 -7.71
C LYS A 15 8.51 -19.55 -6.81
N PRO A 16 9.80 -19.51 -7.23
CA PRO A 16 10.90 -20.17 -6.52
C PRO A 16 11.32 -19.51 -5.19
N PHE A 17 10.57 -18.53 -4.70
CA PHE A 17 10.96 -17.67 -3.57
C PHE A 17 9.94 -17.67 -2.43
N ASP A 18 9.09 -18.69 -2.34
CA ASP A 18 8.08 -18.79 -1.29
C ASP A 18 8.72 -19.14 0.07
N ILE A 19 8.70 -18.18 0.99
CA ILE A 19 9.23 -18.33 2.34
C ILE A 19 8.41 -19.26 3.25
N SER A 20 7.21 -19.64 2.84
CA SER A 20 6.33 -20.49 3.65
C SER A 20 6.73 -21.96 3.64
N ILE A 21 7.61 -22.38 2.72
CA ILE A 21 8.02 -23.78 2.52
C ILE A 21 9.52 -23.92 2.77
N ALA A 22 9.90 -24.78 3.70
CA ALA A 22 11.28 -25.17 3.93
C ALA A 22 11.43 -26.68 3.77
N TYR A 23 12.57 -27.13 3.23
CA TYR A 23 12.89 -28.56 3.14
C TYR A 23 13.95 -28.89 4.18
N ALA A 24 13.66 -29.84 5.05
CA ALA A 24 14.58 -30.33 6.05
C ALA A 24 14.88 -31.81 5.81
N GLN A 25 16.13 -32.22 5.99
CA GLN A 25 16.49 -33.63 6.00
C GLN A 25 16.46 -34.13 7.43
N VAL A 26 15.55 -35.06 7.72
CA VAL A 26 15.43 -35.70 9.03
C VAL A 26 15.60 -37.20 8.85
N GLN A 27 16.63 -37.78 9.49
CA GLN A 27 16.93 -39.21 9.45
C GLN A 27 17.03 -39.79 8.03
N GLY A 28 17.72 -39.06 7.13
CA GLY A 28 17.90 -39.48 5.73
C GLY A 28 16.65 -39.35 4.85
N ARG A 29 15.55 -38.80 5.36
CA ARG A 29 14.33 -38.50 4.60
C ARG A 29 14.15 -37.00 4.43
N TRP A 30 13.71 -36.58 3.25
CA TRP A 30 13.33 -35.20 2.99
C TRP A 30 11.92 -34.95 3.50
N VAL A 31 11.76 -33.98 4.39
CA VAL A 31 10.49 -33.55 4.94
C VAL A 31 10.24 -32.10 4.50
N THR A 32 9.03 -31.84 4.03
CA THR A 32 8.59 -30.48 3.70
C THR A 32 7.96 -29.85 4.94
N CYS A 33 8.63 -28.84 5.48
CA CYS A 33 8.14 -27.99 6.55
C CYS A 33 7.31 -26.87 5.93
N ARG A 34 6.09 -26.67 6.42
CA ARG A 34 5.25 -25.53 6.07
C ARG A 34 5.05 -24.64 7.27
N SER A 35 5.15 -23.33 7.09
CA SER A 35 4.81 -22.40 8.16
C SER A 35 3.29 -22.45 8.42
N PRO A 36 2.84 -22.26 9.67
CA PRO A 36 1.41 -22.17 9.99
C PRO A 36 0.78 -20.87 9.47
N TYR A 37 1.59 -19.93 8.98
CA TYR A 37 1.16 -18.61 8.53
C TYR A 37 0.94 -18.60 7.02
N THR A 38 -0.31 -18.82 6.60
CA THR A 38 -0.73 -18.80 5.19
C THR A 38 -0.47 -17.45 4.51
N VAL A 39 -0.45 -16.36 5.28
CA VAL A 39 -0.15 -15.00 4.83
C VAL A 39 1.29 -14.86 4.33
N LEU A 40 2.19 -15.79 4.64
CA LEU A 40 3.56 -15.79 4.12
C LEU A 40 3.69 -16.53 2.79
N SER A 41 2.64 -17.22 2.33
CA SER A 41 2.69 -17.95 1.07
C SER A 41 2.73 -17.00 -0.12
N GLY A 42 3.58 -17.29 -1.09
CA GLY A 42 3.79 -16.44 -2.26
C GLY A 42 4.56 -15.15 -2.03
N HIS A 43 5.01 -14.88 -0.80
CA HIS A 43 5.87 -13.76 -0.45
C HIS A 43 7.34 -14.13 -0.47
N THR A 44 8.19 -13.13 -0.72
CA THR A 44 9.64 -13.32 -0.78
C THR A 44 10.31 -12.97 0.55
N GLU A 45 11.52 -13.49 0.78
CA GLU A 45 12.32 -13.15 1.96
C GLU A 45 12.59 -11.64 2.06
N LYS A 46 12.82 -10.99 0.91
CA LYS A 46 13.02 -9.54 0.85
C LYS A 46 11.81 -8.76 1.32
N GLU A 47 10.60 -9.19 0.93
CA GLU A 47 9.35 -8.58 1.40
C GLU A 47 9.20 -8.74 2.93
N LEU A 48 9.56 -9.90 3.48
CA LEU A 48 9.55 -10.13 4.92
C LEU A 48 10.52 -9.20 5.67
N LEU A 49 11.73 -9.03 5.13
CA LEU A 49 12.75 -8.13 5.68
C LEU A 49 12.29 -6.66 5.64
N LEU A 50 11.66 -6.23 4.55
CA LEU A 50 11.10 -4.87 4.44
C LEU A 50 9.93 -4.66 5.41
N ALA A 51 8.99 -5.61 5.47
CA ALA A 51 7.86 -5.54 6.39
C ALA A 51 8.32 -5.46 7.86
N THR A 52 9.34 -6.24 8.22
CA THR A 52 9.91 -6.21 9.57
C THR A 52 10.68 -4.92 9.86
N SER A 53 11.44 -4.37 8.91
CA SER A 53 12.09 -3.06 9.07
C SER A 53 11.08 -1.94 9.27
N ASP A 54 10.00 -1.95 8.49
CA ASP A 54 8.92 -0.96 8.58
C ASP A 54 8.21 -1.03 9.93
N LEU A 55 7.92 -2.23 10.42
CA LEU A 55 7.33 -2.42 11.74
C LEU A 55 8.27 -1.92 12.86
N ARG A 56 9.57 -2.21 12.78
CA ARG A 56 10.56 -1.70 13.73
C ARG A 56 10.64 -0.17 13.71
N GLN A 57 10.61 0.43 12.52
CA GLN A 57 10.64 1.89 12.38
C GLN A 57 9.39 2.54 12.95
N ARG A 58 8.21 1.95 12.72
CA ARG A 58 6.94 2.40 13.32
C ARG A 58 6.96 2.27 14.83
N ALA A 59 7.41 1.14 15.37
CA ALA A 59 7.55 0.94 16.82
C ALA A 59 8.49 1.98 17.45
N LYS A 60 9.61 2.31 16.77
CA LYS A 60 10.53 3.37 17.19
C LYS A 60 9.87 4.75 17.21
N ARG A 61 9.11 5.08 16.16
CA ARG A 61 8.39 6.37 16.06
C ARG A 61 7.32 6.49 17.14
N ASP A 62 6.56 5.42 17.35
CA ASP A 62 5.42 5.41 18.25
C ASP A 62 5.86 5.22 19.72
N ARG A 63 7.17 5.06 19.98
CA ARG A 63 7.81 4.79 21.29
C ARG A 63 7.19 3.61 22.06
N VAL A 64 6.50 2.72 21.36
CA VAL A 64 5.93 1.49 21.92
C VAL A 64 6.91 0.37 21.67
N ARG A 65 7.32 -0.33 22.75
CA ARG A 65 8.06 -1.58 22.64
C ARG A 65 7.09 -2.68 22.22
N ALA A 66 6.80 -2.70 20.93
CA ALA A 66 5.92 -3.67 20.30
C ALA A 66 6.72 -4.93 19.99
N ASP A 67 6.37 -6.04 20.63
CA ASP A 67 6.92 -7.34 20.24
C ASP A 67 6.52 -7.65 18.79
N LEU A 68 7.50 -8.09 18.01
CA LEU A 68 7.35 -8.51 16.62
C LEU A 68 6.68 -9.88 16.60
N SER A 69 5.38 -9.90 16.88
CA SER A 69 4.56 -11.09 16.73
C SER A 69 4.33 -11.40 15.25
N ALA A 70 4.31 -12.69 14.91
CA ALA A 70 3.98 -13.16 13.56
C ALA A 70 2.59 -12.68 13.11
N GLU A 71 1.64 -12.51 14.03
CA GLU A 71 0.30 -11.98 13.74
C GLU A 71 0.37 -10.51 13.30
N ARG A 72 1.16 -9.69 14.00
CA ARG A 72 1.38 -8.29 13.62
C ARG A 72 2.06 -8.17 12.27
N LEU A 73 3.00 -9.05 11.98
CA LEU A 73 3.67 -9.11 10.69
C LEU A 73 2.69 -9.49 9.58
N ALA A 74 1.87 -10.52 9.78
CA ALA A 74 0.85 -10.93 8.84
C ALA A 74 -0.16 -9.79 8.56
N ALA A 75 -0.68 -9.15 9.61
CA ALA A 75 -1.61 -8.02 9.47
C ALA A 75 -0.96 -6.84 8.72
N HIS A 76 0.32 -6.58 8.98
CA HIS A 76 1.07 -5.56 8.26
C HIS A 76 1.20 -5.89 6.77
N MET A 77 1.60 -7.11 6.43
CA MET A 77 1.76 -7.57 5.04
C MET A 77 0.44 -7.55 4.27
N SER A 78 -0.67 -7.94 4.89
CA SER A 78 -2.00 -7.81 4.26
C SER A 78 -2.36 -6.35 3.99
N LYS A 79 -2.07 -5.44 4.92
CA LYS A 79 -2.35 -4.00 4.77
C LYS A 79 -1.48 -3.35 3.70
N THR A 80 -0.18 -3.67 3.64
CA THR A 80 0.72 -3.12 2.62
C THR A 80 0.36 -3.62 1.23
N GLY A 81 0.01 -4.91 1.07
CA GLY A 81 -0.43 -5.46 -0.20
C GLY A 81 -1.66 -4.75 -0.79
N VAL A 82 -2.68 -4.46 0.05
CA VAL A 82 -3.85 -3.68 -0.38
C VAL A 82 -3.47 -2.25 -0.79
N HIS A 83 -2.57 -1.62 -0.03
CA HIS A 83 -2.12 -0.26 -0.34
C HIS A 83 -1.35 -0.20 -1.67
N GLU A 84 -0.47 -1.17 -1.92
CA GLU A 84 0.30 -1.28 -3.16
C GLU A 84 -0.60 -1.52 -4.38
N GLU A 85 -1.62 -2.37 -4.27
CA GLU A 85 -2.54 -2.60 -5.39
C GLU A 85 -3.34 -1.35 -5.74
N LEU A 86 -3.76 -0.57 -4.75
CA LEU A 86 -4.42 0.71 -4.97
C LEU A 86 -3.50 1.69 -5.70
N LEU A 87 -2.24 1.82 -5.26
CA LEU A 87 -1.26 2.68 -5.92
C LEU A 87 -0.99 2.23 -7.36
N ARG A 88 -0.88 0.91 -7.58
CA ARG A 88 -0.71 0.33 -8.91
C ARG A 88 -1.91 0.64 -9.81
N GLN A 89 -3.13 0.53 -9.29
CA GLN A 89 -4.33 0.90 -10.03
C GLN A 89 -4.33 2.37 -10.41
N ARG A 90 -4.03 3.27 -9.47
CA ARG A 90 -3.91 4.70 -9.77
C ARG A 90 -2.88 4.97 -10.85
N TRP A 91 -1.76 4.26 -10.84
CA TRP A 91 -0.74 4.40 -11.86
C TRP A 91 -1.26 3.98 -13.23
N ARG A 92 -1.94 2.83 -13.33
CA ARG A 92 -2.63 2.40 -14.56
C ARG A 92 -3.67 3.41 -15.03
N ASP A 93 -4.44 4.01 -14.13
CA ASP A 93 -5.46 5.01 -14.47
C ASP A 93 -4.81 6.29 -15.05
N LEU A 94 -3.65 6.70 -14.53
CA LEU A 94 -2.88 7.83 -15.06
C LEU A 94 -2.29 7.53 -16.44
N GLU A 95 -1.73 6.33 -16.63
CA GLU A 95 -1.24 5.89 -17.94
C GLU A 95 -2.38 5.77 -18.95
N GLY A 96 -3.53 5.22 -18.53
CA GLY A 96 -4.73 5.10 -19.35
C GLY A 96 -5.25 6.45 -19.83
N LYS A 97 -5.28 7.46 -18.95
CA LYS A 97 -5.66 8.85 -19.33
C LYS A 97 -4.76 9.42 -20.42
N LYS A 98 -3.44 9.13 -20.37
CA LYS A 98 -2.49 9.57 -21.41
C LYS A 98 -2.75 8.88 -22.75
N VAL A 99 -3.10 7.60 -22.75
CA VAL A 99 -3.46 6.88 -23.97
C VAL A 99 -4.78 7.41 -24.55
N LEU A 100 -5.78 7.62 -23.70
CA LEU A 100 -7.08 8.18 -24.12
C LEU A 100 -6.95 9.58 -24.72
N SER A 101 -6.08 10.44 -24.19
CA SER A 101 -5.86 11.77 -24.77
C SER A 101 -5.18 11.72 -26.14
N ILE A 102 -4.28 10.76 -26.37
CA ILE A 102 -3.65 10.54 -27.68
C ILE A 102 -4.69 10.02 -28.69
N ILE A 103 -5.51 9.04 -28.29
CA ILE A 103 -6.57 8.50 -29.15
C ILE A 103 -7.57 9.61 -29.49
N ALA A 104 -8.03 10.38 -28.50
CA ALA A 104 -8.95 11.49 -28.72
C ALA A 104 -8.35 12.61 -29.58
N GLY A 105 -7.04 12.88 -29.46
CA GLY A 105 -6.33 13.85 -30.30
C GLY A 105 -6.10 13.37 -31.74
N GLN A 106 -6.07 12.05 -31.98
CA GLN A 106 -5.94 11.44 -33.30
C GLN A 106 -7.29 11.22 -33.98
N SER A 107 -8.35 10.98 -33.21
CA SER A 107 -9.71 10.90 -33.70
C SER A 107 -10.34 12.29 -33.70
N GLY A 108 -10.28 13.02 -34.81
CA GLY A 108 -11.08 14.23 -35.04
C GLY A 108 -12.61 13.99 -35.09
N HIS A 109 -13.10 12.97 -34.39
CA HIS A 109 -14.52 12.69 -34.22
C HIS A 109 -14.95 13.20 -32.85
N SER A 110 -15.74 14.27 -32.86
CA SER A 110 -16.59 14.64 -31.73
C SER A 110 -17.57 13.50 -31.48
N GLN A 111 -17.20 12.55 -30.61
CA GLN A 111 -18.15 11.57 -30.09
C GLN A 111 -18.57 12.02 -28.69
N THR A 112 -19.66 12.77 -28.69
CA THR A 112 -20.60 12.89 -27.58
C THR A 112 -21.14 11.50 -27.23
N LEU A 113 -20.46 10.79 -26.33
CA LEU A 113 -21.03 9.58 -25.73
C LEU A 113 -20.72 9.52 -24.23
N GLY A 114 -21.80 9.65 -23.45
CA GLY A 114 -21.92 9.07 -22.11
C GLY A 114 -21.21 9.82 -20.99
N GLY A 115 -21.88 10.81 -20.41
CA GLY A 115 -21.44 11.45 -19.18
C GLY A 115 -21.31 10.45 -18.03
N VAL A 116 -20.08 10.07 -17.70
CA VAL A 116 -19.66 9.97 -16.31
C VAL A 116 -18.80 11.19 -16.06
N VAL A 117 -19.43 12.21 -15.50
CA VAL A 117 -18.77 13.40 -14.98
C VAL A 117 -17.66 12.92 -14.03
N PRO A 118 -16.37 13.19 -14.29
CA PRO A 118 -15.38 13.06 -13.23
C PRO A 118 -15.74 14.14 -12.22
N LEU A 119 -16.10 13.71 -11.02
CA LEU A 119 -16.30 14.56 -9.85
C LEU A 119 -14.99 15.31 -9.55
N LEU A 120 -14.75 16.40 -10.28
CA LEU A 120 -13.67 17.35 -10.07
C LEU A 120 -14.24 18.60 -9.38
N SER A 121 -14.85 18.41 -8.21
CA SER A 121 -15.38 19.55 -7.43
C SER A 121 -15.08 19.48 -5.94
N THR A 122 -14.40 18.45 -5.43
CA THR A 122 -14.11 18.38 -3.98
C THR A 122 -12.73 18.91 -3.58
N GLU A 123 -11.85 19.29 -4.51
CA GLU A 123 -10.54 19.83 -4.14
C GLU A 123 -10.57 21.34 -3.87
N VAL A 124 -11.48 22.09 -4.50
CA VAL A 124 -11.55 23.55 -4.32
C VAL A 124 -12.22 23.94 -2.99
N GLU A 125 -13.17 23.15 -2.49
CA GLU A 125 -13.80 23.38 -1.18
C GLU A 125 -12.92 22.96 0.01
N ALA A 126 -12.09 21.91 -0.14
CA ALA A 126 -11.17 21.48 0.91
C ALA A 126 -10.04 22.49 1.17
N ALA A 127 -9.56 23.16 0.11
CA ALA A 127 -8.56 24.23 0.25
C ALA A 127 -9.15 25.49 0.91
N ALA A 128 -10.40 25.85 0.57
CA ALA A 128 -11.08 27.00 1.16
C ALA A 128 -11.43 26.80 2.65
N THR A 129 -11.80 25.59 3.05
CA THR A 129 -12.06 25.25 4.47
C THR A 129 -10.77 25.19 5.29
N ALA A 130 -9.66 24.69 4.73
CA ALA A 130 -8.35 24.74 5.38
C ALA A 130 -7.83 26.18 5.57
N ALA A 131 -8.04 27.06 4.58
CA ALA A 131 -7.70 28.48 4.70
C ALA A 131 -8.53 29.20 5.76
N LYS A 132 -9.84 28.90 5.88
CA LYS A 132 -10.71 29.45 6.94
C LYS A 132 -10.30 28.97 8.35
N LEU A 133 -9.92 27.70 8.51
CA LEU A 133 -9.42 27.17 9.80
C LEU A 133 -8.06 27.78 10.17
N ALA A 134 -7.19 28.04 9.20
CA ALA A 134 -5.91 28.74 9.43
C ALA A 134 -6.11 30.20 9.85
N ALA A 135 -7.09 30.90 9.27
CA ALA A 135 -7.44 32.27 9.65
C ALA A 135 -7.99 32.35 11.08
N LEU A 136 -8.92 31.46 11.46
CA LEU A 136 -9.45 31.39 12.83
C LEU A 136 -8.36 31.03 13.86
N SER A 137 -7.40 30.18 13.51
CA SER A 137 -6.23 29.87 14.35
C SER A 137 -5.33 31.08 14.59
N HIS A 138 -5.16 31.95 13.60
CA HIS A 138 -4.36 33.17 13.74
C HIS A 138 -5.08 34.25 14.55
N GLU A 139 -6.40 34.32 14.42
CA GLU A 139 -7.25 35.27 15.13
C GLU A 139 -7.38 34.95 16.63
N LEU A 140 -7.57 33.67 16.98
CA LEU A 140 -7.50 33.20 18.36
C LEU A 140 -6.13 33.44 18.99
N ARG A 141 -5.04 33.31 18.22
CA ARG A 141 -3.68 33.58 18.70
C ARG A 141 -3.46 35.07 19.02
N ASN A 142 -4.01 35.97 18.20
CA ASN A 142 -3.92 37.42 18.42
C ASN A 142 -4.81 37.91 19.58
N GLU A 143 -5.99 37.31 19.79
CA GLU A 143 -6.85 37.59 20.96
C GLU A 143 -6.20 37.16 22.29
N VAL A 144 -5.50 36.02 22.31
CA VAL A 144 -4.72 35.58 23.48
C VAL A 144 -3.57 36.55 23.78
N VAL A 145 -2.89 37.08 22.77
CA VAL A 145 -1.82 38.07 22.95
C VAL A 145 -2.36 39.43 23.42
N LYS A 146 -3.53 39.86 22.93
CA LYS A 146 -4.20 41.11 23.38
C LYS A 146 -4.72 41.01 24.82
N SER A 147 -5.28 39.88 25.22
CA SER A 147 -5.78 39.67 26.58
C SER A 147 -4.63 39.55 27.60
N SER A 148 -3.49 38.96 27.20
CA SER A 148 -2.28 38.89 28.03
C SER A 148 -1.54 40.23 28.20
N GLY A 149 -1.83 41.23 27.37
CA GLY A 149 -1.29 42.60 27.46
C GLY A 149 -2.08 43.55 28.36
N ARG A 150 -3.27 43.18 28.84
CA ARG A 150 -4.15 44.05 29.66
C ARG A 150 -3.95 43.90 31.18
N VAL A 151 -3.11 42.96 31.64
CA VAL A 151 -2.88 42.65 33.09
C VAL A 151 -1.60 43.30 33.64
N LYS A 152 -1.21 44.48 33.15
CA LYS A 152 -0.19 45.31 33.79
C LYS A 152 -0.67 46.75 33.91
N LYS A 153 -1.47 47.01 34.93
CA LYS A 153 -1.59 48.29 35.62
C LYS A 153 -1.83 48.02 37.08
#